data_AF-A0A9P8NA68-F1
#
_entry.id   AF-A0A9P8NA68-F1
#
_cell.length_a   1.000
_cell.length_b   1.000
_cell.length_c   1.000
_cell.angle_alpha   90.00
_cell.angle_beta   90.00
_cell.angle_gamma   90.00
#
_symmetry.space_group_name_H-M   'P 1'
#
loop_
_entity.id
_entity.type
_entity.pdbx_description
1 polymer ?
#
loop_
_entity_poly.entity_id
_entity_poly.type
_entity_poly.pdbx_seq_one_letter_code
_entity_poly.pdbx_strand_id
1 'polypeptide(L)'
;YESVLAVASGFGIAGVVPYIKRLLYGYNTSSVRVRRVHLVWQVQTIDIAVAAEPLLNSLLDDDVLDDGYILEMSFYVEYKSKAGKGRPFGDHHRATIYNGFPDYDSIISTEASGEHIERVSNSQEERGKLLVLISAKDELQDHLTVVVRKYLD
;
A
#
# COMPACT_ATOMS: atom_id res chain seq x y z
N TYR A 1 -1.62 15.23 2.38
CA TYR A 1 -0.93 14.03 2.90
C TYR A 1 0.29 13.79 2.04
N GLU A 2 1.40 13.40 2.66
CA GLU A 2 2.65 13.08 1.94
C GLU A 2 2.71 11.58 1.61
N SER A 3 2.28 10.73 2.55
CA SER A 3 2.13 9.28 2.35
C SER A 3 0.66 8.85 2.44
N VAL A 4 0.30 7.80 1.71
CA VAL A 4 -0.98 7.12 1.78
C VAL A 4 -0.77 5.62 1.97
N LEU A 5 -1.33 5.06 3.04
CA LEU A 5 -1.44 3.62 3.25
C LEU A 5 -2.88 3.19 2.94
N ALA A 6 -3.05 2.40 1.90
CA ALA A 6 -4.34 1.84 1.52
C ALA A 6 -4.39 0.35 1.88
N VAL A 7 -5.29 0.00 2.79
CA VAL A 7 -5.50 -1.37 3.26
C VAL A 7 -6.80 -1.92 2.71
N ALA A 8 -6.74 -3.10 2.10
CA ALA A 8 -7.90 -3.80 1.59
C ALA A 8 -7.93 -5.26 2.08
N SER A 9 -9.12 -5.84 2.20
CA SER A 9 -9.29 -7.28 2.38
C SER A 9 -10.27 -7.89 1.38
N GLY A 10 -9.95 -9.04 0.80
CA GLY A 10 -10.81 -9.72 -0.17
C GLY A 10 -11.28 -8.77 -1.28
N PHE A 11 -12.59 -8.66 -1.51
CA PHE A 11 -13.16 -7.78 -2.52
C PHE A 11 -13.12 -6.28 -2.19
N GLY A 12 -12.69 -5.88 -0.98
CA GLY A 12 -12.52 -4.47 -0.61
C GLY A 12 -11.53 -3.71 -1.50
N ILE A 13 -10.66 -4.43 -2.22
CA ILE A 13 -9.77 -3.86 -3.24
C ILE A 13 -10.55 -3.07 -4.31
N ALA A 14 -11.78 -3.49 -4.64
CA ALA A 14 -12.61 -2.81 -5.63
C ALA A 14 -12.98 -1.38 -5.21
N GLY A 15 -13.05 -1.10 -3.90
CA GLY A 15 -13.28 0.25 -3.37
C GLY A 15 -12.02 1.12 -3.33
N VAL A 16 -10.84 0.50 -3.19
CA VAL A 16 -9.55 1.19 -3.03
C VAL A 16 -8.92 1.57 -4.37
N VAL A 17 -9.02 0.68 -5.37
CA VAL A 17 -8.37 0.86 -6.69
C VAL A 17 -8.72 2.19 -7.37
N PRO A 18 -10.00 2.62 -7.44
CA PRO A 18 -10.33 3.90 -8.06
C PRO A 18 -9.67 5.11 -7.38
N TYR A 19 -9.46 5.03 -6.05
CA TYR A 19 -8.77 6.08 -5.31
C TYR A 19 -7.28 6.13 -5.64
N ILE A 20 -6.62 4.97 -5.69
CA ILE A 20 -5.20 4.88 -6.09
C ILE A 20 -5.00 5.43 -7.51
N LYS A 21 -5.86 5.08 -8.47
CA LYS A 21 -5.79 5.64 -9.84
C LYS A 21 -5.82 7.17 -9.84
N ARG A 22 -6.68 7.76 -9.01
CA ARG A 22 -6.76 9.22 -8.89
C ARG A 22 -5.50 9.83 -8.27
N LEU A 23 -4.88 9.15 -7.30
CA LEU A 23 -3.61 9.60 -6.72
C LEU A 23 -2.48 9.55 -7.75
N LEU A 24 -2.35 8.45 -8.49
CA LEU A 24 -1.32 8.31 -9.54
C LEU A 24 -1.49 9.35 -10.64
N TYR A 25 -2.72 9.54 -11.11
CA TYR A 25 -3.01 10.62 -12.06
C TYR A 25 -2.60 11.99 -11.51
N GLY A 26 -2.93 12.25 -10.24
CA GLY A 26 -2.55 13.49 -9.57
C GLY A 26 -1.04 13.67 -9.47
N TYR A 27 -0.32 12.57 -9.19
CA TYR A 27 1.13 12.54 -9.09
C TYR A 27 1.78 12.82 -10.45
N ASN A 28 1.38 12.10 -11.50
CA ASN A 28 1.88 12.28 -12.87
C ASN A 28 1.61 13.68 -13.43
N THR A 29 0.53 14.33 -12.97
CA THR A 29 0.18 15.71 -13.36
C THR A 29 0.74 16.77 -12.41
N SER A 30 1.55 16.38 -11.41
CA SER A 30 2.09 17.26 -10.38
C SER A 30 1.02 18.09 -9.62
N SER A 31 -0.20 17.56 -9.54
CA SER A 31 -1.35 18.23 -8.93
C SER A 31 -1.61 17.81 -7.47
N VAL A 32 -0.90 16.80 -6.97
CA VAL A 32 -0.93 16.35 -5.57
C VAL A 32 0.48 16.30 -4.99
N ARG A 33 0.59 16.39 -3.66
CA ARG A 33 1.86 16.33 -2.92
C ARG A 33 2.21 14.93 -2.41
N VAL A 34 1.50 13.90 -2.88
CA VAL A 34 1.74 12.52 -2.45
C VAL A 34 3.05 12.05 -3.06
N ARG A 35 3.92 11.50 -2.21
CA ARG A 35 5.24 10.99 -2.58
C ARG A 35 5.37 9.48 -2.35
N ARG A 36 4.37 8.89 -1.71
CA ARG A 36 4.36 7.47 -1.31
C ARG A 36 2.94 6.96 -1.23
N VAL A 37 2.66 5.84 -1.88
CA VAL A 37 1.42 5.08 -1.80
C VAL A 37 1.76 3.62 -1.55
N HIS A 38 1.34 3.09 -0.40
CA HIS A 38 1.47 1.67 -0.07
C HIS A 38 0.11 0.99 -0.12
N LEU A 39 -0.06 0.01 -1.00
CA LEU A 39 -1.24 -0.85 -1.02
C LEU A 39 -0.94 -2.14 -0.26
N VAL A 40 -1.65 -2.37 0.84
CA VAL A 40 -1.65 -3.65 1.55
C VAL A 40 -2.96 -4.37 1.28
N TRP A 41 -2.90 -5.53 0.64
CA TRP A 41 -4.08 -6.31 0.31
C TRP A 41 -4.02 -7.71 0.91
N GLN A 42 -4.95 -8.00 1.82
CA GLN A 42 -5.09 -9.30 2.48
C GLN A 42 -6.16 -10.14 1.78
N VAL A 43 -5.80 -11.34 1.33
CA VAL A 43 -6.70 -12.26 0.62
C VAL A 43 -6.63 -13.67 1.21
N GLN A 44 -7.73 -14.40 1.10
CA GLN A 44 -7.79 -15.76 1.62
C GLN A 44 -6.88 -16.72 0.84
N THR A 45 -6.86 -16.61 -0.49
CA THR A 45 -6.12 -17.52 -1.36
C THR A 45 -5.35 -16.74 -2.44
N ILE A 46 -4.29 -17.38 -2.95
CA ILE A 46 -3.48 -16.81 -4.04
C ILE A 46 -4.27 -16.65 -5.34
N ASP A 47 -5.26 -17.50 -5.60
CA ASP A 47 -6.07 -17.46 -6.82
C ASP A 47 -6.79 -16.11 -6.98
N ILE A 48 -7.19 -15.50 -5.86
CA ILE A 48 -7.79 -14.15 -5.85
C ILE A 48 -6.76 -13.11 -6.30
N ALA A 49 -5.51 -13.22 -5.82
CA ALA A 49 -4.44 -12.30 -6.20
C ALA A 49 -4.07 -12.44 -7.69
N VAL A 50 -3.95 -13.68 -8.19
CA VAL A 50 -3.69 -13.98 -9.61
C VAL A 50 -4.81 -13.46 -10.50
N ALA A 51 -6.08 -13.63 -10.11
CA ALA A 51 -7.21 -13.12 -10.88
C ALA A 51 -7.22 -11.59 -10.99
N ALA A 52 -6.67 -10.88 -9.99
CA ALA A 52 -6.53 -9.43 -10.00
C ALA A 52 -5.23 -8.93 -10.64
N GLU A 53 -4.31 -9.82 -11.05
CA GLU A 53 -3.00 -9.46 -11.60
C GLU A 53 -3.07 -8.44 -12.74
N PRO A 54 -3.95 -8.56 -13.76
CA PRO A 54 -4.02 -7.57 -14.83
C PRO A 54 -4.40 -6.18 -14.32
N LEU A 55 -5.29 -6.12 -13.31
CA LEU A 55 -5.70 -4.85 -12.70
C LEU A 55 -4.56 -4.23 -11.90
N LEU A 56 -3.82 -5.04 -11.15
CA LEU A 56 -2.70 -4.59 -10.33
C LEU A 56 -1.52 -4.13 -11.19
N ASN A 57 -1.19 -4.86 -12.26
CA ASN A 57 -0.17 -4.44 -13.21
C ASN A 57 -0.55 -3.11 -13.88
N SER A 58 -1.83 -2.92 -14.24
CA SER A 58 -2.28 -1.64 -14.81
C SER A 58 -2.09 -0.45 -13.86
N LEU A 59 -2.18 -0.65 -12.54
CA LEU A 59 -1.89 0.42 -11.57
C LEU A 59 -0.41 0.74 -11.49
N LEU A 60 0.45 -0.27 -11.65
CA LEU A 60 1.90 -0.09 -11.67
C LEU A 60 2.33 0.60 -12.98
N ASP A 61 1.68 0.30 -14.09
CA ASP A 61 1.88 0.98 -15.39
C ASP A 61 1.45 2.45 -15.37
N ASP A 62 0.50 2.82 -14.50
CA ASP A 62 0.04 4.21 -14.33
C ASP A 62 0.98 5.05 -13.45
N ASP A 63 1.97 4.46 -12.78
CA ASP A 63 2.93 5.15 -11.91
C ASP A 63 4.23 5.40 -12.67
N VAL A 64 4.38 6.55 -13.34
CA VAL A 64 5.38 6.72 -14.43
C VAL A 64 6.10 8.08 -14.47
N LEU A 65 6.05 8.90 -13.42
CA LEU A 65 6.75 10.19 -13.44
C LEU A 65 8.26 10.04 -13.20
N ASP A 66 9.07 10.18 -14.25
CA ASP A 66 10.55 10.30 -14.21
C ASP A 66 11.26 9.22 -13.35
N ASP A 67 10.84 7.96 -13.47
CA ASP A 67 11.30 6.82 -12.65
C ASP A 67 11.08 6.98 -11.13
N GLY A 68 10.36 8.02 -10.71
CA GLY A 68 9.96 8.34 -9.34
C GLY A 68 8.75 7.55 -8.89
N TYR A 69 8.79 6.22 -8.98
CA TYR A 69 7.65 5.37 -8.59
C TYR A 69 7.21 5.62 -7.15
N ILE A 70 5.95 5.99 -6.95
CA ILE A 70 5.39 6.22 -5.62
C ILE A 70 4.60 5.02 -5.09
N LEU A 71 4.20 4.08 -5.96
CA LEU A 71 3.34 2.95 -5.61
C LEU A 71 4.15 1.68 -5.34
N GLU A 72 3.91 1.10 -4.16
CA GLU A 72 4.34 -0.25 -3.79
C GLU A 72 3.13 -1.07 -3.34
N MET A 73 3.18 -2.36 -3.58
CA MET A 73 2.10 -3.28 -3.23
C MET A 73 2.63 -4.46 -2.40
N SER A 74 1.96 -4.73 -1.28
CA SER A 74 2.23 -5.88 -0.40
C SER A 74 0.96 -6.72 -0.26
N PHE A 75 1.02 -7.95 -0.75
CA PHE A 75 -0.11 -8.88 -0.79
C PHE A 75 0.08 -9.99 0.23
N TYR A 76 -0.94 -10.24 1.04
CA TYR A 76 -0.87 -11.22 2.12
C TYR A 76 -1.90 -12.31 1.88
N VAL A 77 -1.44 -13.55 1.71
CA VAL A 77 -2.28 -14.72 1.46
C VAL A 77 -2.42 -15.54 2.74
N GLU A 78 -3.64 -15.63 3.28
CA GLU A 78 -3.91 -16.26 4.58
C GLU A 78 -3.71 -17.78 4.58
N TYR A 79 -4.06 -18.48 3.49
CA TYR A 79 -4.17 -19.93 3.48
C TYR A 79 -2.91 -20.69 3.01
N LYS A 80 -2.58 -21.77 3.73
CA LYS A 80 -1.77 -22.94 3.27
C LYS A 80 -0.30 -22.74 2.92
N SER A 81 0.44 -21.85 3.57
CA SER A 81 1.90 -21.95 3.52
C SER A 81 2.57 -21.46 4.78
N LYS A 82 3.71 -22.07 5.12
CA LYS A 82 4.59 -21.54 6.17
C LYS A 82 4.92 -20.09 5.81
N ALA A 83 5.00 -19.22 6.82
CA ALA A 83 5.56 -17.89 6.67
C ALA A 83 6.87 -18.01 5.87
N GLY A 84 6.85 -17.47 4.65
CA GLY A 84 7.92 -17.56 3.69
C GLY A 84 8.47 -16.17 3.42
N LYS A 85 9.68 -16.10 2.86
CA LYS A 85 10.18 -14.83 2.31
C LYS A 85 9.22 -14.35 1.22
N GLY A 86 9.00 -13.03 1.19
CA GLY A 86 8.20 -12.40 0.15
C GLY A 86 8.70 -12.80 -1.24
N ARG A 87 7.77 -13.00 -2.18
CA ARG A 87 8.09 -13.29 -3.58
C ARG A 87 7.59 -12.13 -4.46
N PRO A 88 8.36 -11.71 -5.47
CA PRO A 88 7.88 -10.74 -6.45
C PRO A 88 6.58 -11.22 -7.12
N PHE A 89 5.73 -10.28 -7.51
CA PHE A 89 4.48 -10.54 -8.20
C PHE A 89 4.30 -9.58 -9.38
N GLY A 90 3.77 -10.09 -10.48
CA GLY A 90 3.66 -9.36 -11.74
C GLY A 90 5.02 -9.06 -12.35
N ASP A 91 5.01 -8.19 -13.36
CA ASP A 91 6.19 -7.84 -14.15
C ASP A 91 7.02 -6.72 -13.52
N HIS A 92 6.46 -6.05 -12.52
CA HIS A 92 7.08 -4.95 -11.80
C HIS A 92 7.66 -5.46 -10.49
N HIS A 93 8.93 -5.15 -10.20
CA HIS A 93 9.58 -5.48 -8.92
C HIS A 93 9.03 -4.71 -7.69
N ARG A 94 7.86 -4.08 -7.83
CA ARG A 94 7.20 -3.21 -6.84
C ARG A 94 5.99 -3.87 -6.14
N ALA A 95 5.64 -5.09 -6.54
CA ALA A 95 4.62 -5.89 -5.87
C ALA A 95 5.23 -7.16 -5.27
N THR A 96 4.91 -7.43 -4.01
CA THR A 96 5.42 -8.61 -3.28
C THR A 96 4.27 -9.38 -2.63
N ILE A 97 4.26 -10.71 -2.80
CA ILE A 97 3.36 -11.61 -2.09
C ILE A 97 4.06 -12.21 -0.87
N TYR A 98 3.39 -12.14 0.27
CA TYR A 98 3.73 -12.75 1.55
C TYR A 98 2.69 -13.81 1.92
N ASN A 99 3.14 -14.81 2.67
CA ASN A 99 2.26 -15.83 3.24
C ASN A 99 1.96 -15.49 4.70
N GLY A 100 0.69 -15.60 5.10
CA GLY A 100 0.22 -15.29 6.45
C GLY A 100 -0.44 -13.91 6.55
N PHE A 101 -0.53 -13.41 7.78
CA PHE A 101 -1.18 -12.14 8.09
C PHE A 101 -0.17 -10.97 8.06
N PRO A 102 -0.59 -9.76 7.67
CA PRO A 102 0.23 -8.57 7.78
C PRO A 102 0.51 -8.20 9.24
N ASP A 103 1.74 -7.77 9.53
CA ASP A 103 2.04 -7.06 10.77
C ASP A 103 1.68 -5.59 10.60
N TYR A 104 0.42 -5.26 10.88
CA TYR A 104 -0.10 -3.92 10.68
C TYR A 104 0.53 -2.87 11.59
N ASP A 105 0.92 -3.23 12.81
CA ASP A 105 1.64 -2.31 13.71
C ASP A 105 2.98 -1.92 13.07
N SER A 106 3.76 -2.91 12.60
CA SER A 106 5.03 -2.62 11.91
C SER A 106 4.81 -1.80 10.65
N ILE A 107 3.90 -2.21 9.77
CA ILE A 107 3.64 -1.52 8.49
C ILE A 107 3.23 -0.06 8.72
N ILE A 108 2.24 0.16 9.60
CA ILE A 108 1.75 1.52 9.89
C ILE A 108 2.87 2.35 10.51
N SER A 109 3.66 1.79 11.44
CA SER A 109 4.76 2.51 12.06
C SER A 109 5.83 2.93 11.04
N THR A 110 6.17 2.08 10.08
CA THR A 110 7.16 2.38 9.03
C THR A 110 6.63 3.41 8.03
N GLU A 111 5.38 3.31 7.60
CA GLU A 111 4.78 4.31 6.71
C GLU A 111 4.58 5.65 7.44
N ALA A 112 4.21 5.60 8.72
CA ALA A 112 4.12 6.76 9.59
C ALA A 112 5.49 7.29 10.04
N SER A 113 6.60 6.56 9.84
CA SER A 113 7.99 7.01 10.00
C SER A 113 8.56 7.57 8.69
N GLY A 114 7.90 7.29 7.56
CA GLY A 114 8.24 7.87 6.26
C GLY A 114 9.64 7.46 5.81
N GLU A 115 10.12 6.33 6.35
CA GLU A 115 11.39 5.70 6.06
C GLU A 115 11.55 5.42 4.56
N HIS A 116 10.45 5.08 3.90
CA HIS A 116 10.40 4.82 2.45
C HIS A 116 10.27 6.09 1.58
N ILE A 117 10.37 7.29 2.15
CA ILE A 117 10.37 8.55 1.39
C ILE A 117 11.79 9.08 1.34
N GLU A 118 12.36 9.13 0.13
CA GLU A 118 13.67 9.72 -0.09
C GLU A 118 13.68 11.21 0.30
N ARG A 119 14.62 11.60 1.15
CA ARG A 119 14.81 12.98 1.60
C ARG A 119 16.20 13.46 1.25
N VAL A 120 16.31 14.73 0.88
CA VAL A 120 17.60 15.36 0.62
C VAL A 120 18.33 15.55 1.95
N SER A 121 19.54 15.00 2.05
CA SER A 121 20.30 14.82 3.30
C SER A 121 20.64 16.11 4.06
N ASN A 122 20.36 17.29 3.48
CA ASN A 122 20.77 18.61 3.98
C ASN A 122 19.60 19.60 4.16
N SER A 123 18.36 19.17 3.95
CA SER A 123 17.17 20.02 4.14
C SER A 123 16.40 19.60 5.40
N GLN A 124 16.01 20.57 6.23
CA GLN A 124 14.96 20.37 7.23
C GLN A 124 13.60 20.30 6.53
N GLU A 125 13.36 19.21 5.80
CA GLU A 125 12.06 18.97 5.18
C GLU A 125 11.08 18.54 6.28
N GLU A 126 10.02 19.33 6.49
CA GLU A 126 8.96 18.95 7.40
C GLU A 126 8.28 17.68 6.92
N ARG A 127 8.20 16.71 7.83
CA ARG A 127 7.51 15.45 7.59
C ARG A 127 6.03 15.68 7.37
N GLY A 128 5.49 15.17 6.27
CA GLY A 128 4.07 15.24 5.98
C GLY A 128 3.24 14.18 6.73
N LYS A 129 1.92 14.39 6.69
CA LYS A 129 0.94 13.49 7.33
C LYS A 129 0.71 12.23 6.49
N LEU A 130 0.52 11.09 7.19
CA LEU A 130 0.03 9.83 6.62
C LEU A 130 -1.51 9.84 6.55
N LEU A 131 -2.07 9.42 5.42
CA LEU A 131 -3.49 9.06 5.30
C LEU A 131 -3.61 7.54 5.29
N VAL A 132 -4.49 6.99 6.13
CA VAL A 132 -4.81 5.55 6.10
C VAL A 132 -6.23 5.37 5.53
N LEU A 133 -6.34 4.58 4.47
CA LEU A 133 -7.60 4.20 3.84
C LEU A 133 -7.85 2.72 4.07
N ILE A 134 -9.05 2.37 4.52
CA ILE A 134 -9.36 0.98 4.89
C ILE A 134 -10.64 0.56 4.17
N SER A 135 -10.55 -0.51 3.38
CA SER A 135 -11.70 -1.22 2.82
C SER A 135 -11.57 -2.70 3.14
N ALA A 136 -12.02 -3.07 4.34
CA ALA A 136 -11.84 -4.40 4.88
C ALA A 136 -13.10 -4.89 5.61
N LYS A 137 -13.13 -6.18 5.97
CA LYS A 137 -14.16 -6.72 6.87
C LYS A 137 -14.09 -6.04 8.24
N ASP A 138 -15.22 -5.95 8.92
CA ASP A 138 -15.41 -5.21 10.19
C ASP A 138 -14.32 -5.51 11.23
N GLU A 139 -13.97 -6.78 11.47
CA GLU A 139 -12.94 -7.16 12.45
C GLU A 139 -11.56 -6.55 12.13
N LEU A 140 -11.17 -6.56 10.85
CA LEU A 140 -9.90 -5.98 10.42
C LEU A 140 -9.96 -4.44 10.45
N GLN A 141 -11.11 -3.86 10.11
CA GLN A 141 -11.32 -2.43 10.20
C GLN A 141 -11.20 -1.93 11.65
N ASP A 142 -11.81 -2.64 12.61
CA ASP A 142 -11.73 -2.34 14.04
C ASP A 142 -10.28 -2.46 14.55
N HIS A 143 -9.59 -3.55 14.19
CA HIS A 143 -8.19 -3.75 14.54
C HIS A 143 -7.30 -2.62 14.02
N LEU A 144 -7.41 -2.28 12.74
CA LEU A 144 -6.66 -1.19 12.13
C LEU A 144 -7.00 0.17 12.75
N THR A 145 -8.25 0.40 13.10
CA THR A 145 -8.66 1.64 13.79
C THR A 145 -7.97 1.77 15.15
N VAL A 146 -7.84 0.68 15.89
CA VAL A 146 -7.10 0.67 17.17
C VAL A 146 -5.61 0.92 16.95
N VAL A 147 -4.99 0.31 15.93
CA VAL A 147 -3.57 0.51 15.62
C VAL A 147 -3.30 1.95 15.19
N VAL A 148 -4.07 2.49 14.25
CA VAL A 148 -3.91 3.87 13.74
C VAL A 148 -4.06 4.91 14.83
N ARG A 149 -4.96 4.70 15.81
CA ARG A 149 -5.14 5.61 16.96
C ARG A 149 -3.88 5.81 17.79
N LYS A 150 -2.93 4.87 17.79
CA LYS A 150 -1.63 5.04 18.47
C LYS A 150 -0.75 6.12 17.82
N TYR A 151 -1.08 6.50 16.58
CA TYR A 151 -0.31 7.41 15.73
C TYR A 151 -1.10 8.68 15.35
N LEU A 152 -2.29 8.87 15.94
CA LEU A 152 -3.05 10.11 15.86
C LEU A 152 -2.71 10.95 17.09
N ASP A 153 -1.97 12.04 16.88
CA ASP A 153 -1.78 13.10 17.89
C ASP A 153 -3.10 13.81 18.22
#